data_AF-B9XEQ3-F1
#
_entry.id   AF-B9XEQ3-F1
#
_cell.length_a   1.000
_cell.length_b   1.000
_cell.length_c   1.000
_cell.angle_alpha   90.00
_cell.angle_beta   90.00
_cell.angle_gamma   90.00
#
_symmetry.space_group_name_H-M   'P 1'
#
loop_
_entity.id
_entity.type
_entity.pdbx_description
1 polymer ?
#
loop_
_entity_poly.entity_id
_entity_poly.type
_entity_poly.pdbx_seq_one_letter_code
_entity_poly.pdbx_strand_id
1 'polypeptide(L)' 'MRILIQNCKTYLYLKAPGEWTASADEATDFKRSVDALTHCAKANLEDVQIVLKFPTGLYDVNIAATDGCRKVA' A
#
# COMPACT_ATOMS: atom_id res chain seq x y z
N MET A 1 2.79 12.12 7.18
CA MET A 1 3.19 11.12 6.17
C MET A 1 2.67 9.79 6.65
N ARG A 2 2.12 8.96 5.77
CA ARG A 2 1.63 7.63 6.09
C ARG A 2 2.25 6.60 5.16
N ILE A 3 2.46 5.40 5.64
CA ILE A 3 2.97 4.29 4.84
C ILE A 3 1.82 3.31 4.70
N LEU A 4 1.27 3.23 3.51
CA LEU A 4 0.06 2.47 3.22
C LEU A 4 0.38 1.32 2.28
N ILE A 5 -0.41 0.25 2.34
CA ILE A 5 -0.44 -0.78 1.31
C ILE A 5 -1.62 -0.48 0.40
N GLN A 6 -1.41 -0.45 -0.91
CA GLN A 6 -2.45 -0.25 -1.90
C GLN A 6 -2.43 -1.40 -2.92
N ASN A 7 -3.60 -1.86 -3.31
CA ASN A 7 -3.73 -2.73 -4.46
C ASN A 7 -3.58 -1.90 -5.75
N CYS A 8 -2.63 -2.24 -6.62
CA CYS A 8 -2.35 -1.44 -7.82
C CYS A 8 -3.36 -1.64 -8.96
N LYS A 9 -4.26 -2.62 -8.87
CA LYS A 9 -5.35 -2.82 -9.84
C LYS A 9 -6.64 -2.11 -9.43
N THR A 10 -6.99 -2.16 -8.15
CA THR A 10 -8.24 -1.57 -7.62
C THR A 10 -8.05 -0.19 -7.00
N TYR A 11 -6.80 0.22 -6.75
CA TYR A 11 -6.42 1.45 -6.06
C TYR A 11 -6.93 1.57 -4.62
N LEU A 12 -7.47 0.48 -4.04
CA LEU A 12 -7.89 0.44 -2.66
C LEU A 12 -6.70 0.27 -1.71
N TYR A 13 -6.80 0.85 -0.53
CA TYR A 13 -5.83 0.74 0.55
C TYR A 13 -6.23 -0.34 1.55
N LEU A 14 -5.23 -1.04 2.11
CA LEU A 14 -5.47 -2.05 3.14
C LEU A 14 -5.90 -1.35 4.44
N LYS A 15 -7.11 -1.66 4.92
CA LYS A 15 -7.65 -1.15 6.18
C LYS A 15 -7.41 -2.12 7.32
N ALA A 16 -7.66 -3.40 7.10
CA ALA A 16 -7.46 -4.50 8.02
C ALA A 16 -7.23 -5.80 7.22
N PRO A 17 -6.85 -6.93 7.85
CA PRO A 17 -6.67 -8.20 7.12
C PRO A 17 -7.93 -8.58 6.32
N GLY A 18 -7.82 -8.61 4.99
CA GLY A 18 -8.93 -8.90 4.08
C GLY A 18 -9.91 -7.74 3.83
N GLU A 19 -9.75 -6.60 4.51
CA GLU A 19 -10.60 -5.41 4.37
C GLU A 19 -9.86 -4.28 3.66
N TRP A 20 -10.48 -3.73 2.62
CA TRP A 20 -9.92 -2.69 1.77
C TRP A 20 -10.82 -1.45 1.76
N THR A 21 -10.23 -0.27 1.69
CA THR A 21 -10.95 1.02 1.69
C THR A 21 -10.43 1.94 0.60
N ALA A 22 -11.29 2.80 0.06
CA ALA A 22 -10.86 3.87 -0.85
C ALA A 22 -10.25 5.06 -0.08
N SER A 23 -10.54 5.16 1.23
CA SER A 23 -10.05 6.25 2.08
C SER A 23 -8.64 5.94 2.58
N ALA A 24 -7.66 6.71 2.11
CA ALA A 24 -6.32 6.65 2.68
C ALA A 24 -6.30 6.98 4.19
N ASP A 25 -7.31 7.72 4.67
CA ASP A 25 -7.37 8.10 6.07
C ASP A 25 -7.75 6.95 7.00
N GLU A 26 -8.52 6.00 6.49
CA GLU A 26 -8.95 4.79 7.19
C GLU A 26 -7.97 3.62 7.03
N ALA A 27 -6.99 3.74 6.14
CA ALA A 27 -6.02 2.70 5.86
C ALA A 27 -5.08 2.45 7.04
N THR A 28 -4.60 1.21 7.19
CA THR A 28 -3.56 0.87 8.16
C THR A 28 -2.29 1.67 7.83
N ASP A 29 -1.84 2.48 8.79
CA ASP A 29 -0.59 3.22 8.70
C ASP A 29 0.55 2.40 9.31
N PHE A 30 1.54 2.06 8.48
CA PHE A 30 2.71 1.31 8.90
C PHE A 30 3.81 2.27 9.39
N LYS A 31 4.49 1.90 10.48
CA LYS A 31 5.57 2.73 11.02
C LYS A 31 6.79 2.79 10.10
N ARG A 32 7.10 1.71 9.37
CA ARG A 32 8.23 1.62 8.44
C ARG A 32 7.82 0.85 7.19
N SER A 33 8.40 1.21 6.04
CA SER A 33 8.16 0.53 4.76
C SER A 33 8.54 -0.96 4.80
N VAL A 34 9.59 -1.32 5.55
CA VAL A 34 9.98 -2.73 5.76
C VAL A 34 8.93 -3.54 6.52
N ASP A 35 8.19 -2.91 7.44
CA ASP A 35 7.12 -3.58 8.18
C ASP A 35 5.93 -3.86 7.23
N ALA A 36 5.61 -2.91 6.32
CA ALA A 36 4.61 -3.08 5.28
C ALA A 36 5.00 -4.17 4.26
N LEU A 37 6.26 -4.19 3.79
CA LEU A 37 6.78 -5.24 2.91
C LEU A 37 6.66 -6.62 3.55
N THR A 38 7.08 -6.72 4.82
CA THR A 38 7.00 -7.97 5.59
C THR A 38 5.55 -8.42 5.75
N HIS A 39 4.61 -7.48 5.94
CA HIS A 39 3.19 -7.80 6.01
C HIS A 39 2.67 -8.36 4.69
N CYS A 40 2.99 -7.73 3.54
CA CYS A 40 2.60 -8.23 2.22
C CYS A 40 3.08 -9.67 2.00
N ALA A 41 4.33 -9.96 2.35
CA ALA A 41 4.92 -11.30 2.21
C ALA A 41 4.24 -12.33 3.13
N LYS A 42 3.98 -11.98 4.40
CA LYS A 42 3.35 -12.90 5.37
C LYS A 42 1.89 -13.18 5.08
N ALA A 43 1.15 -12.18 4.61
CA ALA A 43 -0.26 -12.30 4.26
C ALA A 43 -0.48 -12.83 2.82
N ASN A 44 0.61 -13.13 2.10
CA ASN A 44 0.59 -13.58 0.71
C ASN A 44 -0.26 -12.66 -0.19
N LEU A 45 -0.11 -11.35 0.00
CA LEU A 45 -0.85 -10.36 -0.79
C LEU A 45 -0.25 -10.30 -2.20
N GLU A 46 -1.13 -10.24 -3.20
CA GLU A 46 -0.78 -10.10 -4.61
C GLU A 46 -1.24 -8.74 -5.13
N ASP A 47 -0.62 -8.27 -6.22
CA ASP A 47 -0.97 -7.00 -6.88
C ASP A 47 -0.98 -5.80 -5.91
N VAL A 48 -0.03 -5.78 -4.96
CA VAL A 48 0.14 -4.68 -4.00
C VAL A 48 1.42 -3.87 -4.19
N GLN A 49 1.31 -2.58 -3.88
CA GLN A 49 2.37 -1.60 -3.79
C GLN A 49 2.32 -0.88 -2.44
N ILE A 50 3.47 -0.36 -2.00
CA ILE A 50 3.56 0.52 -0.84
C ILE A 50 3.45 1.95 -1.31
N VAL A 51 2.57 2.72 -0.67
CA VAL A 51 2.33 4.13 -0.96
C VAL A 51 2.81 4.95 0.23
N LEU A 52 3.82 5.80 0.03
CA LEU A 52 4.20 6.84 0.98
C LEU A 52 3.32 8.05 0.71
N LYS A 53 2.28 8.22 1.53
CA LYS A 53 1.28 9.27 1.37
C LYS A 53 1.71 10.54 2.11
N PHE A 54 1.79 11.66 1.40
CA PHE A 54 2.15 12.96 1.98
C PHE A 54 0.91 13.86 2.14
N PRO A 55 0.87 14.73 3.17
CA PRO A 55 -0.31 15.55 3.45
C PRO A 55 -0.77 16.45 2.31
N THR A 56 0.15 16.87 1.44
CA THR A 56 -0.13 17.76 0.32
C THR A 56 -0.59 17.01 -0.94
N GLY A 57 -0.54 15.67 -0.97
CA GLY A 57 -0.99 14.82 -2.09
C GLY A 57 -0.19 14.93 -3.40
N LEU A 58 0.75 15.88 -3.49
CA LEU A 58 1.49 16.18 -4.73
C LEU A 58 2.68 15.24 -4.99
N TYR A 59 3.09 14.44 -4.01
CA TYR A 59 4.36 13.69 -4.04
C TYR A 59 4.25 12.29 -3.44
N ASP A 60 3.09 11.64 -3.58
CA ASP A 60 2.94 10.26 -3.14
C ASP A 60 3.95 9.37 -3.89
N VAL A 61 4.70 8.54 -3.15
CA VAL A 61 5.71 7.64 -3.73
C VAL A 61 5.16 6.22 -3.71
N ASN A 62 5.14 5.57 -4.88
CA ASN A 62 4.68 4.20 -5.05
C ASN A 62 5.87 3.25 -5.24
N ILE A 63 5.97 2.24 -4.39
CA ILE A 63 7.03 1.22 -4.44
C ILE A 63 6.35 -0.13 -4.66
N ALA A 64 6.64 -0.79 -5.79
CA ALA A 64 6.10 -2.11 -6.07
C ALA A 64 6.55 -3.10 -4.98
N ALA A 65 5.61 -3.68 -4.25
CA ALA A 65 5.88 -4.69 -3.23
C ALA A 65 5.78 -6.12 -3.80
N THR A 66 5.11 -6.27 -4.94
CA THR A 66 4.89 -7.54 -5.63
C THR A 66 5.10 -7.38 -7.14
N ASP A 67 5.42 -8.48 -7.83
CA ASP A 67 5.60 -8.47 -9.28
C ASP A 67 4.33 -8.07 -10.05
N GLY A 68 3.16 -8.27 -9.46
CA GLY A 68 1.87 -7.83 -10.02
C GLY A 68 1.82 -6.32 -10.29
N CYS A 69 2.49 -5.51 -9.48
CA CYS A 69 2.54 -4.06 -9.66
C CYS A 69 3.74 -3.57 -10.47
N ARG A 70 4.72 -4.43 -10.78
CA ARG A 70 5.92 -4.04 -11.54
C ARG A 70 5.63 -3.71 -13.01
N LYS A 71 4.48 -4.17 -13.54
CA LYS A 71 4.05 -3.99 -14.93
C LYS A 71 3.14 -2.78 -15.17
N VAL A 72 2.83 -2.00 -14.12
CA VAL A 72 1.87 -0.88 -14.17
C VAL A 72 2.58 0.49 -14.15
N ALA A 73 3.91 0.50 -14.19
CA ALA A 73 4.75 1.70 -14.18
C ALA A 73 5.25 2.07 -15.58
#